data_AF-A0A8H3EDJ0-F1
#
_entry.id   AF-A0A8H3EDJ0-F1
#
_cell.length_a   1.000
_cell.length_b   1.000
_cell.length_c   1.000
_cell.angle_alpha   90.00
_cell.angle_beta   90.00
_cell.angle_gamma   90.00
#
_symmetry.space_group_name_H-M   'P 1'
#
loop_
_entity.id
_entity.type
_entity.pdbx_description
1 polymer ?
#
loop_
_entity_poly.entity_id
_entity_poly.type
_entity_poly.pdbx_seq_one_letter_code
_entity_poly.pdbx_strand_id
1 'polypeptide(L)'
;MSIHFFRNGMKMAWKSSGDTLFSWPDNRLEYLYLHNMTLKVVDASPDARLTVTKVRVNGSSLTPHNAPGHIWAVPSNGAGLKYTGFVQQASSVQTESSSTYVSSTAGDTVSMRFNASALLVYGPCGPENGLMRVTLNGEQRIVDTSKPFACSDCLLFQARGLQTLHLHQLLIENVDGKTLGINRLEFFRVIFPGYDRRQDTTVRAMAVAFGIANRV
;
A
#
# COMPACT_ATOMS: atom_id res chain seq x y z
N MET A 1 20.60 11.24 -16.84
CA MET A 1 20.07 10.47 -15.70
C MET A 1 20.39 9.00 -15.92
N SER A 2 20.93 8.31 -14.91
CA SER A 2 21.16 6.87 -14.91
C SER A 2 20.36 6.18 -13.80
N ILE A 3 19.80 5.00 -14.10
CA ILE A 3 18.91 4.26 -13.21
C ILE A 3 19.41 2.82 -13.09
N HIS A 4 19.49 2.33 -11.87
CA HIS A 4 19.67 0.91 -11.58
C HIS A 4 18.36 0.30 -11.09
N PHE A 5 18.04 -0.88 -11.60
CA PHE A 5 16.92 -1.67 -11.11
C PHE A 5 17.43 -2.78 -10.18
N PHE A 6 16.76 -2.95 -9.05
CA PHE A 6 17.04 -4.00 -8.08
C PHE A 6 15.79 -4.81 -7.80
N ARG A 7 15.96 -6.12 -7.62
CA ARG A 7 14.95 -7.03 -7.09
C ARG A 7 15.51 -7.73 -5.86
N ASN A 8 14.81 -7.62 -4.73
CA ASN A 8 15.24 -8.21 -3.45
C ASN A 8 16.70 -7.85 -3.09
N GLY A 9 17.09 -6.60 -3.40
CA GLY A 9 18.46 -6.10 -3.19
C GLY A 9 19.47 -6.51 -4.26
N MET A 10 19.14 -7.42 -5.18
CA MET A 10 20.02 -7.82 -6.27
C MET A 10 19.85 -6.89 -7.48
N LYS A 11 20.97 -6.42 -8.04
CA LYS A 11 20.95 -5.60 -9.26
C LYS A 11 20.49 -6.47 -10.44
N MET A 12 19.48 -6.00 -11.16
CA MET A 12 18.89 -6.69 -12.31
C MET A 12 19.27 -5.98 -13.61
N ALA A 13 19.26 -6.72 -14.72
CA ALA A 13 19.38 -6.14 -16.04
C ALA A 13 18.17 -5.22 -16.32
N TRP A 14 18.44 -4.02 -16.83
CA TRP A 14 17.45 -3.00 -17.14
C TRP A 14 17.66 -2.52 -18.56
N LYS A 15 16.62 -2.59 -19.40
CA LYS A 15 16.69 -2.14 -20.80
C LYS A 15 16.03 -0.77 -20.92
N SER A 16 16.84 0.29 -20.93
CA SER A 16 16.36 1.68 -20.95
C SER A 16 15.76 2.16 -22.28
N SER A 17 15.79 1.35 -23.33
CA SER A 17 15.42 1.74 -24.70
C SER A 17 14.27 0.95 -25.32
N GLY A 18 13.53 0.16 -24.54
CA GLY A 18 12.37 -0.61 -25.03
C GLY A 18 11.11 -0.39 -24.20
N ASP A 19 9.95 -0.74 -24.76
CA ASP A 19 8.63 -0.61 -24.10
C ASP A 19 8.50 -1.45 -22.82
N THR A 20 9.28 -2.53 -22.73
CA THR A 20 9.40 -3.37 -21.54
C THR A 20 10.79 -3.20 -20.97
N LEU A 21 10.88 -2.42 -19.89
CA LEU A 21 12.15 -2.05 -19.25
C LEU A 21 12.76 -3.21 -18.46
N PHE A 22 11.90 -4.10 -17.96
CA PHE A 22 12.23 -5.34 -17.27
C PHE A 22 11.13 -6.37 -17.50
N SER A 23 11.49 -7.60 -17.84
CA SER A 23 10.59 -8.75 -17.87
C SER A 23 11.27 -9.87 -17.13
N TRP A 24 10.51 -10.55 -16.27
CA TRP A 24 10.99 -11.75 -15.60
C TRP A 24 9.93 -12.84 -15.75
N PRO A 25 10.23 -13.84 -16.59
CA PRO A 25 9.39 -15.01 -16.73
C PRO A 25 9.75 -15.97 -15.60
N ASP A 26 9.14 -15.82 -14.43
CA ASP A 26 9.14 -16.92 -13.46
C ASP A 26 7.87 -17.76 -13.63
N ASN A 27 8.05 -18.97 -14.15
CA ASN A 27 7.03 -20.01 -14.22
C ASN A 27 6.99 -20.87 -12.96
N ARG A 28 7.86 -20.60 -11.97
CA ARG A 28 7.84 -21.27 -10.68
C ARG A 28 7.11 -20.37 -9.71
N LEU A 29 5.99 -20.91 -9.27
CA LEU A 29 5.15 -20.33 -8.27
C LEU A 29 5.94 -20.27 -6.95
N GLU A 30 6.71 -19.20 -6.72
CA GLU A 30 7.21 -18.85 -5.38
C GLU A 30 6.02 -18.24 -4.61
N TYR A 31 5.10 -19.13 -4.23
CA TYR A 31 3.69 -18.89 -3.93
C TYR A 31 3.36 -17.80 -2.89
N LEU A 32 4.31 -17.20 -2.16
CA LEU A 32 4.02 -16.21 -1.12
C LEU A 32 5.11 -15.14 -0.94
N TYR A 33 6.14 -15.14 -1.79
CA TYR A 33 7.30 -14.26 -1.59
C TYR A 33 7.02 -12.84 -2.09
N LEU A 34 7.22 -11.85 -1.23
CA LEU A 34 7.26 -10.46 -1.67
C LEU A 34 8.54 -10.22 -2.44
N HIS A 35 8.42 -9.58 -3.60
CA HIS A 35 9.56 -9.02 -4.29
C HIS A 35 9.64 -7.52 -4.04
N ASN A 36 10.72 -7.10 -3.40
CA ASN A 36 11.06 -5.68 -3.32
C ASN A 36 11.68 -5.28 -4.66
N MET A 37 10.94 -4.49 -5.43
CA MET A 37 11.41 -3.90 -6.68
C MET A 37 11.83 -2.46 -6.40
N THR A 38 13.06 -2.11 -6.74
CA THR A 38 13.61 -0.78 -6.46
C THR A 38 14.22 -0.18 -7.72
N LEU A 39 13.75 1.00 -8.12
CA LEU A 39 14.40 1.85 -9.10
C LEU A 39 15.24 2.87 -8.34
N LYS A 40 16.57 2.76 -8.45
CA LYS A 40 17.51 3.69 -7.83
C LYS A 40 18.06 4.63 -8.89
N VAL A 41 17.81 5.92 -8.73
CA VAL A 41 18.50 6.96 -9.50
C VAL A 41 19.94 7.03 -9.00
N VAL A 42 20.90 6.83 -9.89
CA VAL A 42 22.33 6.79 -9.56
C VAL A 42 22.99 8.13 -9.84
N ASP A 43 22.59 8.75 -10.95
CA ASP A 43 23.07 10.07 -11.36
C ASP A 43 21.94 10.82 -12.09
N ALA A 44 21.80 12.10 -11.82
CA ALA A 44 20.76 12.96 -12.37
C ALA A 44 21.22 14.43 -12.28
N SER A 45 20.95 15.22 -13.32
CA SER A 45 21.10 16.67 -13.23
C SER A 45 20.06 17.24 -12.23
N PRO A 46 20.30 18.42 -11.62
CA PRO A 46 19.40 18.99 -10.62
C PRO A 46 17.95 19.19 -11.08
N ASP A 47 17.75 19.33 -12.38
CA ASP A 47 16.46 19.53 -13.06
C ASP A 47 15.87 18.25 -13.66
N ALA A 48 16.59 17.12 -13.62
CA ALA A 48 16.12 15.87 -14.18
C ALA A 48 14.91 15.34 -13.41
N ARG A 49 13.90 14.87 -14.15
CA ARG A 49 12.67 14.30 -13.60
C ARG A 49 12.52 12.86 -14.06
N LEU A 50 12.23 11.97 -13.11
CA LEU A 50 11.79 10.61 -13.40
C LEU A 50 10.28 10.51 -13.18
N THR A 51 9.55 10.25 -14.26
CA THR A 51 8.11 10.00 -14.20
C THR A 51 7.83 8.53 -14.50
N VAL A 52 7.26 7.81 -13.54
CA VAL A 52 6.79 6.43 -13.75
C VAL A 52 5.32 6.51 -14.13
N THR A 53 5.02 6.40 -15.43
CA THR A 53 3.64 6.54 -15.94
C THR A 53 2.82 5.25 -15.85
N LYS A 54 3.48 4.09 -15.92
CA LYS A 54 2.82 2.80 -15.84
C LYS A 54 3.78 1.72 -15.35
N VAL A 55 3.33 0.94 -14.36
CA VAL A 55 3.96 -0.31 -13.97
C VAL A 55 2.98 -1.43 -14.31
N ARG A 56 3.39 -2.40 -15.12
CA ARG A 56 2.61 -3.62 -15.38
C ARG A 56 3.31 -4.79 -14.73
N VAL A 57 2.63 -5.44 -13.79
CA VAL A 57 3.08 -6.70 -13.22
C VAL A 57 2.05 -7.74 -13.60
N ASN A 58 2.47 -8.69 -14.45
CA ASN A 58 1.70 -9.89 -14.69
C ASN A 58 1.89 -10.81 -13.49
N GLY A 59 1.05 -10.66 -12.47
CA GLY A 59 0.96 -11.57 -11.34
C GLY A 59 -0.27 -12.46 -11.48
N SER A 60 -0.19 -13.71 -11.01
CA SER A 60 -1.37 -14.54 -10.77
C SER A 60 -1.96 -14.19 -9.40
N SER A 61 -3.28 -14.02 -9.32
CA SER A 61 -3.97 -14.04 -8.04
C SER A 61 -3.97 -15.49 -7.53
N LEU A 62 -3.61 -15.73 -6.26
CA LEU A 62 -3.73 -17.05 -5.60
C LEU A 62 -5.19 -17.37 -5.25
N THR A 63 -6.08 -16.94 -6.13
CA THR A 63 -7.46 -17.36 -6.12
C THR A 63 -7.53 -18.54 -7.09
N PRO A 64 -8.33 -19.59 -6.81
CA PRO A 64 -8.76 -20.48 -7.88
C PRO A 64 -9.14 -19.61 -9.09
N HIS A 65 -8.80 -20.05 -10.30
CA HIS A 65 -9.01 -19.31 -11.55
C HIS A 65 -10.44 -18.73 -11.73
N ASN A 66 -11.38 -19.19 -10.89
CA ASN A 66 -12.81 -18.91 -10.95
C ASN A 66 -13.34 -18.18 -9.69
N ALA A 67 -12.50 -17.78 -8.73
CA ALA A 67 -12.93 -17.08 -7.52
C ALA A 67 -12.89 -15.55 -7.76
N PRO A 68 -14.06 -14.87 -7.86
CA PRO A 68 -14.09 -13.45 -8.14
C PRO A 68 -13.44 -12.66 -7.00
N GLY A 69 -12.56 -11.74 -7.37
CA GLY A 69 -11.98 -10.74 -6.46
C GLY A 69 -12.70 -9.42 -6.60
N HIS A 70 -12.95 -8.73 -5.48
CA HIS A 70 -13.43 -7.35 -5.47
C HIS A 70 -12.31 -6.44 -4.97
N ILE A 71 -11.98 -5.42 -5.75
CA ILE A 71 -11.09 -4.33 -5.35
C ILE A 71 -11.96 -3.09 -5.19
N TRP A 72 -11.77 -2.36 -4.10
CA TRP A 72 -12.41 -1.07 -3.92
C TRP A 72 -11.55 -0.14 -3.07
N ALA A 73 -11.71 1.15 -3.29
CA ALA A 73 -11.12 2.18 -2.46
C ALA A 73 -12.19 2.82 -1.57
N VAL A 74 -11.76 3.26 -0.39
CA VAL A 74 -12.52 4.14 0.50
C VAL A 74 -11.72 5.45 0.59
N PRO A 75 -12.21 6.56 0.00
CA PRO A 75 -11.53 7.85 0.12
C PRO A 75 -11.56 8.32 1.58
N SER A 76 -10.67 9.24 1.95
CA SER A 76 -10.53 9.70 3.34
C SER A 76 -11.79 10.35 3.92
N ASN A 77 -12.64 10.96 3.09
CA ASN A 77 -13.95 11.47 3.49
C ASN A 77 -15.08 10.41 3.44
N GLY A 78 -14.75 9.13 3.22
CA GLY A 78 -15.72 8.05 3.18
C GLY A 78 -16.34 7.77 4.55
N ALA A 79 -17.67 7.60 4.58
CA ALA A 79 -18.46 7.45 5.81
C ALA A 79 -18.05 6.25 6.70
N GLY A 80 -17.26 5.30 6.19
CA GLY A 80 -16.75 4.16 6.97
C GLY A 80 -15.56 4.50 7.88
N LEU A 81 -14.92 5.66 7.67
CA LEU A 81 -13.78 6.13 8.46
C LEU A 81 -14.25 7.05 9.58
N LYS A 82 -13.73 6.83 10.79
CA LYS A 82 -14.02 7.65 11.97
C LYS A 82 -12.74 8.28 12.49
N TYR A 83 -12.71 9.61 12.56
CA TYR A 83 -11.54 10.38 12.91
C TYR A 83 -11.67 11.05 14.29
N THR A 84 -10.55 11.22 14.98
CA THR A 84 -10.39 12.09 16.15
C THR A 84 -9.21 13.04 15.90
N GLY A 85 -9.45 14.35 15.92
CA GLY A 85 -8.41 15.39 15.78
C GLY A 85 -7.90 15.67 14.36
N PHE A 86 -8.16 14.79 13.39
CA PHE A 86 -7.83 15.05 11.99
C PHE A 86 -8.71 16.15 11.38
N VAL A 87 -8.11 16.96 10.51
CA VAL A 87 -8.78 18.01 9.74
C VAL A 87 -8.76 17.65 8.26
N GLN A 88 -9.90 17.81 7.60
CA GLN A 88 -10.01 17.61 6.16
C GLN A 88 -9.34 18.74 5.38
N GLN A 89 -8.52 18.38 4.40
CA GLN A 89 -7.86 19.29 3.46
C GLN A 89 -8.14 18.87 2.02
N ALA A 90 -8.00 19.80 1.09
CA ALA A 90 -8.05 19.48 -0.34
C ALA A 90 -6.86 18.58 -0.69
N SER A 91 -7.14 17.47 -1.38
CA SER A 91 -6.09 16.56 -1.85
C SER A 91 -5.40 17.15 -3.09
N SER A 92 -4.07 17.03 -3.14
CA SER A 92 -3.29 17.30 -4.36
C SER A 92 -3.15 16.05 -5.25
N VAL A 93 -3.73 14.92 -4.84
CA VAL A 93 -3.69 13.65 -5.57
C VAL A 93 -4.83 13.59 -6.57
N GLN A 94 -4.52 13.30 -7.84
CA GLN A 94 -5.49 13.22 -8.95
C GLN A 94 -6.29 11.90 -8.99
N THR A 95 -6.02 10.93 -8.12
CA THR A 95 -6.81 9.69 -7.99
C THR A 95 -8.07 9.92 -7.15
N GLU A 96 -8.92 8.90 -7.00
CA GLU A 96 -10.29 8.92 -6.44
C GLU A 96 -10.50 9.63 -5.07
N SER A 97 -9.45 10.11 -4.41
CA SER A 97 -9.61 10.92 -3.19
C SER A 97 -9.50 12.41 -3.47
N SER A 98 -10.64 13.09 -3.42
CA SER A 98 -10.73 14.56 -3.45
C SER A 98 -10.25 15.24 -2.17
N SER A 99 -9.92 14.46 -1.13
CA SER A 99 -9.50 15.00 0.17
C SER A 99 -8.41 14.18 0.86
N THR A 100 -7.69 14.86 1.74
CA THR A 100 -6.71 14.28 2.66
C THR A 100 -7.11 14.69 4.07
N TYR A 101 -7.25 13.73 4.98
CA TYR A 101 -7.43 14.02 6.40
C TYR A 101 -6.05 14.07 7.05
N VAL A 102 -5.73 15.19 7.70
CA VAL A 102 -4.40 15.46 8.26
C VAL A 102 -4.47 15.67 9.77
N SER A 103 -3.56 15.04 10.50
CA SER A 103 -3.30 15.26 11.91
C SER A 103 -1.89 15.81 12.13
N SER A 104 -1.74 16.63 13.15
CA SER A 104 -0.46 17.13 13.68
C SER A 104 -0.43 17.08 15.21
N THR A 105 -1.23 16.17 15.81
CA THR A 105 -1.33 16.01 17.27
C THR A 105 -1.15 14.54 17.62
N ALA A 106 -0.27 14.26 18.58
CA ALA A 106 -0.08 12.90 19.07
C ALA A 106 -1.36 12.39 19.75
N GLY A 107 -1.72 11.13 19.50
CA GLY A 107 -2.94 10.50 20.01
C GLY A 107 -4.17 10.71 19.13
N ASP A 108 -4.10 11.51 18.07
CA ASP A 108 -5.16 11.57 17.05
C ASP A 108 -5.28 10.22 16.34
N THR A 109 -6.51 9.82 16.01
CA THR A 109 -6.77 8.50 15.44
C THR A 109 -7.71 8.53 14.25
N VAL A 110 -7.57 7.52 13.40
CA VAL A 110 -8.60 7.10 12.45
C VAL A 110 -8.89 5.62 12.65
N SER A 111 -10.17 5.24 12.61
CA SER A 111 -10.58 3.85 12.76
C SER A 111 -11.62 3.45 11.71
N MET A 112 -11.64 2.16 11.41
CA MET A 112 -12.72 1.55 10.64
C MET A 112 -12.87 0.07 10.94
N ARG A 113 -14.01 -0.47 10.51
CA ARG A 113 -14.21 -1.92 10.39
C ARG A 113 -14.39 -2.30 8.94
N PHE A 114 -13.78 -3.40 8.53
CA PHE A 114 -13.81 -3.84 7.14
C PHE A 114 -13.79 -5.36 7.04
N ASN A 115 -14.25 -5.89 5.92
CA ASN A 115 -14.11 -7.32 5.60
C ASN A 115 -13.41 -7.46 4.25
N ALA A 116 -12.11 -7.76 4.29
CA ALA A 116 -11.25 -7.92 3.13
C ALA A 116 -10.09 -8.86 3.45
N SER A 117 -9.47 -9.42 2.41
CA SER A 117 -8.26 -10.25 2.51
C SER A 117 -6.97 -9.45 2.54
N ALA A 118 -7.00 -8.20 2.08
CA ALA A 118 -5.90 -7.26 2.17
C ALA A 118 -6.41 -5.84 2.38
N LEU A 119 -5.55 -5.01 2.98
CA LEU A 119 -5.75 -3.59 3.26
C LEU A 119 -4.48 -2.84 2.89
N LEU A 120 -4.63 -1.73 2.19
CA LEU A 120 -3.59 -0.76 1.89
C LEU A 120 -4.00 0.61 2.43
N VAL A 121 -3.06 1.33 3.00
CA VAL A 121 -3.26 2.68 3.53
C VAL A 121 -2.37 3.64 2.75
N TYR A 122 -2.99 4.65 2.13
CA TYR A 122 -2.31 5.67 1.35
C TYR A 122 -2.43 7.04 1.99
N GLY A 123 -1.37 7.84 1.87
CA GLY A 123 -1.31 9.20 2.39
C GLY A 123 0.01 9.90 2.05
N PRO A 124 0.14 11.20 2.36
CA PRO A 124 1.39 11.92 2.17
C PRO A 124 2.51 11.36 3.06
N CYS A 125 3.73 11.40 2.54
CA CYS A 125 4.96 11.08 3.26
C CYS A 125 6.06 12.08 2.89
N GLY A 126 7.02 12.32 3.77
CA GLY A 126 8.01 13.39 3.59
C GLY A 126 8.76 13.76 4.86
N PRO A 127 9.63 14.77 4.83
CA PRO A 127 10.48 15.10 5.98
C PRO A 127 9.70 15.55 7.23
N GLU A 128 8.54 16.17 7.01
CA GLU A 128 7.63 16.68 8.04
C GLU A 128 6.67 15.61 8.61
N ASN A 129 6.68 14.41 8.01
CA ASN A 129 5.88 13.29 8.49
C ASN A 129 6.62 12.49 9.57
N GLY A 130 5.88 11.71 10.36
CA GLY A 130 6.45 10.98 11.49
C GLY A 130 5.94 9.56 11.65
N LEU A 131 5.85 9.14 12.90
CA LEU A 131 5.48 7.79 13.26
C LEU A 131 3.96 7.63 13.34
N MET A 132 3.45 6.62 12.65
CA MET A 132 2.08 6.15 12.85
C MET A 132 2.07 4.76 13.48
N ARG A 133 1.11 4.50 14.36
CA ARG A 133 0.84 3.16 14.90
C ARG A 133 -0.40 2.62 14.22
N VAL A 134 -0.25 1.47 13.57
CA VAL A 134 -1.36 0.72 12.98
C VAL A 134 -1.68 -0.46 13.89
N THR A 135 -2.90 -0.50 14.41
CA THR A 135 -3.45 -1.62 15.16
C THR A 135 -4.47 -2.34 14.29
N LEU A 136 -4.21 -3.61 13.96
CA LEU A 136 -5.12 -4.46 13.18
C LEU A 136 -5.49 -5.69 14.00
N ASN A 137 -6.77 -5.80 14.38
CA ASN A 137 -7.28 -6.87 15.25
C ASN A 137 -6.47 -7.04 16.56
N GLY A 138 -5.97 -5.94 17.12
CA GLY A 138 -5.17 -5.92 18.34
C GLY A 138 -3.65 -6.05 18.13
N GLU A 139 -3.19 -6.48 16.95
CA GLU A 139 -1.75 -6.50 16.63
C GLU A 139 -1.28 -5.10 16.22
N GLN A 140 -0.23 -4.61 16.86
CA GLN A 140 0.32 -3.28 16.62
C GLN A 140 1.59 -3.30 15.78
N ARG A 141 1.70 -2.34 14.87
CA ARG A 141 2.92 -2.06 14.08
C ARG A 141 3.16 -0.57 14.03
N ILE A 142 4.39 -0.15 14.31
CA ILE A 142 4.83 1.24 14.14
C ILE A 142 5.44 1.38 12.75
N VAL A 143 5.02 2.42 12.03
CA VAL A 143 5.52 2.74 10.70
C VAL A 143 6.07 4.16 10.69
N ASP A 144 7.28 4.29 10.18
CA ASP A 144 7.90 5.58 9.90
C ASP A 144 7.49 6.09 8.51
N THR A 145 6.68 7.15 8.51
CA THR A 145 6.21 7.83 7.30
C THR A 145 7.11 8.99 6.90
N SER A 146 8.22 9.22 7.62
CA SER A 146 9.22 10.18 7.22
C SER A 146 10.00 9.68 5.99
N LYS A 147 10.20 10.57 5.02
CA LYS A 147 10.99 10.34 3.80
C LYS A 147 11.82 11.58 3.47
N PRO A 148 12.99 11.44 2.82
CA PRO A 148 13.80 12.61 2.44
C PRO A 148 13.10 13.59 1.48
N PHE A 149 12.09 13.13 0.74
CA PHE A 149 11.36 13.91 -0.24
C PHE A 149 9.86 13.81 0.03
N ALA A 150 9.16 14.94 -0.09
CA ALA A 150 7.71 14.97 0.01
C ALA A 150 7.07 14.26 -1.19
N CYS A 151 6.09 13.42 -0.92
CA CYS A 151 5.23 12.78 -1.90
C CYS A 151 3.80 12.83 -1.37
N SER A 152 2.87 13.25 -2.22
CA SER A 152 1.47 13.44 -1.82
C SER A 152 0.68 12.13 -1.73
N ASP A 153 1.17 11.02 -2.32
CA ASP A 153 0.47 9.73 -2.35
C ASP A 153 1.42 8.53 -2.20
N CYS A 154 1.75 8.20 -0.95
CA CYS A 154 2.62 7.09 -0.59
C CYS A 154 1.82 5.92 -0.05
N LEU A 155 2.26 4.68 -0.30
CA LEU A 155 1.80 3.51 0.47
C LEU A 155 2.42 3.60 1.87
N LEU A 156 1.60 3.93 2.86
CA LEU A 156 2.03 4.04 4.25
C LEU A 156 2.02 2.68 4.93
N PHE A 157 0.99 1.85 4.68
CA PHE A 157 0.88 0.54 5.32
C PHE A 157 0.19 -0.48 4.42
N GLN A 158 0.53 -1.75 4.62
CA GLN A 158 -0.16 -2.88 4.00
C GLN A 158 -0.37 -4.05 4.97
N ALA A 159 -1.52 -4.69 4.86
CA ALA A 159 -1.84 -5.98 5.48
C ALA A 159 -2.44 -6.93 4.44
N ARG A 160 -2.19 -8.23 4.62
CA ARG A 160 -2.55 -9.29 3.66
C ARG A 160 -2.83 -10.60 4.38
N GLY A 161 -3.45 -11.56 3.69
CA GLY A 161 -3.77 -12.87 4.27
C GLY A 161 -4.84 -12.78 5.36
N LEU A 162 -5.66 -11.72 5.33
CA LEU A 162 -6.74 -11.49 6.26
C LEU A 162 -7.94 -12.41 5.93
N GLN A 163 -8.70 -12.81 6.94
CA GLN A 163 -9.80 -13.76 6.79
C GLN A 163 -11.07 -13.05 6.31
N THR A 164 -11.56 -13.37 5.11
CA THR A 164 -12.70 -12.69 4.44
C THR A 164 -14.09 -13.00 5.00
N LEU A 165 -14.16 -13.80 6.07
CA LEU A 165 -15.39 -14.09 6.80
C LEU A 165 -15.47 -13.33 8.14
N HIS A 166 -14.36 -12.72 8.56
CA HIS A 166 -14.29 -11.96 9.81
C HIS A 166 -14.29 -10.46 9.53
N LEU A 167 -14.97 -9.72 10.40
CA LEU A 167 -14.90 -8.27 10.39
C LEU A 167 -13.63 -7.85 11.12
N HIS A 168 -12.71 -7.22 10.39
CA HIS A 168 -11.46 -6.71 10.93
C HIS A 168 -11.64 -5.31 11.51
N GLN A 169 -10.86 -5.00 12.54
CA GLN A 169 -10.81 -3.68 13.16
C GLN A 169 -9.45 -3.05 12.91
N LEU A 170 -9.46 -1.89 12.27
CA LEU A 170 -8.30 -1.04 12.04
C LEU A 170 -8.37 0.19 12.94
N LEU A 171 -7.24 0.53 13.55
CA LEU A 171 -7.00 1.81 14.21
C LEU A 171 -5.61 2.31 13.76
N ILE A 172 -5.53 3.53 13.27
CA ILE A 172 -4.28 4.22 12.95
C ILE A 172 -4.19 5.42 13.90
N GLU A 173 -3.04 5.60 14.53
CA GLU A 173 -2.78 6.65 15.51
C GLU A 173 -1.54 7.44 15.11
N ASN A 174 -1.60 8.78 15.23
CA ASN A 174 -0.44 9.65 15.17
C ASN A 174 0.36 9.52 16.47
N VAL A 175 1.59 9.01 16.42
CA VAL A 175 2.34 8.65 17.63
C VAL A 175 3.18 9.80 18.16
N ASP A 176 3.82 10.56 17.26
CA ASP A 176 4.84 11.55 17.61
C ASP A 176 4.40 13.00 17.37
N GLY A 177 3.15 13.21 16.93
CA GLY A 177 2.58 14.53 16.70
C GLY A 177 3.10 15.23 15.46
N LYS A 178 3.93 14.57 14.65
CA LYS A 178 4.29 15.06 13.33
C LYS A 178 3.12 14.91 12.37
N THR A 179 3.29 15.42 11.15
CA THR A 179 2.23 15.38 10.15
C THR A 179 1.90 13.93 9.79
N LEU A 180 0.62 13.54 9.93
CA LEU A 180 0.08 12.28 9.44
C LEU A 180 -1.13 12.58 8.56
N GLY A 181 -1.04 12.24 7.29
CA GLY A 181 -2.15 12.39 6.35
C GLY A 181 -2.68 11.03 5.89
N ILE A 182 -4.00 10.95 5.67
CA ILE A 182 -4.67 9.79 5.08
C ILE A 182 -5.43 10.26 3.84
N ASN A 183 -5.07 9.71 2.69
CA ASN A 183 -5.74 9.95 1.41
C ASN A 183 -6.86 8.93 1.19
N ARG A 184 -6.55 7.65 1.26
CA ARG A 184 -7.51 6.56 1.01
C ARG A 184 -7.03 5.25 1.61
N LEU A 185 -7.98 4.33 1.76
CA LEU A 185 -7.69 2.93 2.03
C LEU A 185 -8.17 2.09 0.85
N GLU A 186 -7.36 1.15 0.40
CA GLU A 186 -7.74 0.20 -0.65
C GLU A 186 -7.85 -1.20 -0.07
N PHE A 187 -8.83 -1.94 -0.57
CA PHE A 187 -9.15 -3.28 -0.11
C PHE A 187 -9.18 -4.24 -1.28
N PHE A 188 -8.76 -5.46 -0.99
CA PHE A 188 -8.96 -6.59 -1.87
C PHE A 188 -9.65 -7.70 -1.11
N ARG A 189 -10.77 -8.19 -1.63
CA ARG A 189 -11.51 -9.33 -1.08
C ARG A 189 -11.61 -10.43 -2.11
N VAL A 190 -11.13 -11.61 -1.75
CA VAL A 190 -11.42 -12.84 -2.48
C VAL A 190 -12.73 -13.42 -2.02
N ILE A 191 -13.63 -13.70 -2.97
CA ILE A 191 -14.87 -14.43 -2.74
C ILE A 191 -14.61 -15.88 -3.17
N PHE A 192 -14.70 -16.81 -2.23
CA PHE A 192 -14.63 -18.24 -2.53
C PHE A 192 -16.05 -18.77 -2.79
N PRO A 193 -16.44 -19.07 -4.03
CA PRO A 193 -17.73 -19.71 -4.29
C PRO A 193 -17.68 -21.17 -3.81
N GLY A 194 -18.48 -21.52 -2.79
CA GLY A 194 -18.82 -22.91 -2.47
C GLY A 194 -17.85 -23.71 -1.59
N TYR A 195 -17.13 -23.10 -0.64
CA TYR A 195 -16.39 -23.89 0.35
C TYR A 195 -17.32 -24.38 1.47
N ASP A 196 -17.62 -25.68 1.43
CA ASP A 196 -18.47 -26.40 2.37
C ASP A 196 -17.92 -26.30 3.81
N ARG A 197 -18.80 -26.16 4.81
CA ARG A 197 -18.51 -25.82 6.22
C ARG A 197 -17.70 -26.89 7.00
N ARG A 198 -17.08 -27.86 6.33
CA ARG A 198 -16.48 -29.05 6.97
C ARG A 198 -14.96 -29.15 6.90
N GLN A 199 -14.25 -28.18 6.31
CA GLN A 199 -12.79 -28.14 6.38
C GLN A 199 -12.31 -26.80 6.92
N ASP A 200 -11.90 -26.83 8.19
CA ASP A 200 -11.15 -25.78 8.87
C ASP A 200 -9.74 -25.70 8.29
N THR A 201 -9.62 -25.13 7.08
CA THR A 201 -8.33 -24.72 6.53
C THR A 201 -8.39 -23.25 6.17
N THR A 202 -7.64 -22.44 6.92
CA THR A 202 -7.44 -21.01 6.68
C THR A 202 -6.84 -20.76 5.29
N VAL A 203 -7.68 -20.46 4.30
CA VAL A 203 -7.21 -19.98 2.99
C VAL A 203 -6.85 -18.50 3.11
N ARG A 204 -5.55 -18.19 3.08
CA ARG A 204 -5.02 -16.82 3.09
C ARG A 204 -4.88 -16.32 1.65
N ALA A 205 -5.66 -15.31 1.29
CA ALA A 205 -5.51 -14.63 0.00
C ALA A 205 -4.53 -13.45 0.11
N MET A 206 -3.65 -13.30 -0.89
CA MET A 206 -2.72 -12.19 -1.00
C MET A 206 -3.09 -11.28 -2.18
N ALA A 207 -3.23 -9.99 -1.91
CA ALA A 207 -3.12 -8.95 -2.92
C ALA A 207 -1.67 -8.47 -3.00
N VAL A 208 -1.18 -8.22 -4.21
CA VAL A 208 0.09 -7.52 -4.43
C VAL A 208 -0.22 -6.03 -4.43
N ALA A 209 0.43 -5.30 -3.54
CA ALA A 209 0.34 -3.85 -3.48
C ALA A 209 1.68 -3.22 -3.75
N PHE A 210 1.66 -2.14 -4.54
CA PHE A 210 2.86 -1.38 -4.86
C PHE A 210 2.96 -0.20 -3.90
N GLY A 211 4.05 -0.15 -3.16
CA GLY A 211 4.48 1.02 -2.42
C GLY A 211 5.80 1.53 -2.97
N ILE A 212 5.86 2.82 -3.27
CA ILE A 212 7.14 3.49 -3.55
C ILE A 212 7.84 3.68 -2.21
N ALA A 213 8.74 2.76 -1.88
CA ALA A 213 9.62 2.88 -0.72
C ALA A 213 10.98 3.40 -1.18
N ASN A 214 11.22 4.70 -1.01
CA ASN A 214 12.58 5.24 -1.08
C ASN A 214 13.31 4.87 0.22
N ARG A 215 14.20 3.89 0.15
CA ARG A 215 15.28 3.69 1.13
C ARG A 215 16.54 4.33 0.56
N VAL A 216 17.14 5.25 1.32
CA VAL A 216 18.54 5.67 1.14
C VAL A 216 19.43 4.59 1.75
#